data_AF-A0A7X7ERU4-F1
#
_entry.id   AF-A0A7X7ERU4-F1
#
_cell.length_a   1.000
_cell.length_b   1.000
_cell.length_c   1.000
_cell.angle_alpha   90.00
_cell.angle_beta   90.00
_cell.angle_gamma   90.00
#
_symmetry.space_group_name_H-M   'P 1'
#
loop_
_entity.id
_entity.type
_entity.pdbx_description
1 polymer ?
#
loop_
_entity_poly.entity_id
_entity_poly.type
_entity_poly.pdbx_seq_one_letter_code
_entity_poly.pdbx_strand_id
1 'polypeptide(L)'
;MKSSEFKNKLRSELTQDFEGLLDQVSQSVLQAQAGRVIVESEELVREAVAEFRLRVYQKALAIRVQTEGSAFSPSGGGERGNTMAKQRPSASDVSDDQRPRGH
;
A
#
# COMPACT_ATOMS: atom_id res chain seq x y z
N MET A 1 14.28 -11.97 2.70
CA MET A 1 14.28 -11.69 4.16
C MET A 1 13.59 -12.85 4.89
N LYS A 2 14.11 -13.30 6.04
CA LYS A 2 13.48 -14.38 6.83
C LYS A 2 12.24 -13.86 7.57
N SER A 3 11.30 -14.76 7.91
CA SER A 3 10.06 -14.38 8.63
C SER A 3 10.33 -13.73 9.99
N SER A 4 11.34 -14.21 10.73
CA SER A 4 11.75 -13.61 12.01
C SER A 4 12.31 -12.19 11.85
N GLU A 5 13.08 -11.93 10.79
CA GLU A 5 13.62 -10.61 10.46
C GLU A 5 12.51 -9.66 10.03
N PHE A 6 11.56 -10.12 9.19
CA PHE A 6 10.39 -9.34 8.79
C PHE A 6 9.59 -8.90 10.01
N LYS A 7 9.28 -9.83 10.92
CA LYS A 7 8.54 -9.55 12.15
C LYS A 7 9.26 -8.53 13.03
N ASN A 8 10.57 -8.66 13.21
CA ASN A 8 11.34 -7.75 14.05
C ASN A 8 11.39 -6.34 13.44
N LYS A 9 11.58 -6.23 12.11
CA LYS A 9 11.54 -4.94 11.41
C LYS A 9 10.16 -4.30 11.50
N LEU A 10 9.09 -5.06 11.26
CA LEU A 10 7.72 -4.58 11.39
C LEU A 10 7.41 -4.12 12.82
N ARG A 11 7.87 -4.86 13.83
CA ARG A 11 7.73 -4.47 15.24
C ARG A 11 8.40 -3.14 15.52
N SER A 12 9.63 -2.94 15.04
CA SER A 12 10.38 -1.68 15.22
C SER A 12 9.67 -0.50 14.55
N GLU A 13 9.11 -0.70 13.36
CA GLU A 13 8.38 0.34 12.62
C GLU A 13 7.05 0.73 13.29
N LEU A 14 6.45 -0.19 14.04
CA LEU A 14 5.15 0.00 14.68
C LEU A 14 5.22 0.46 16.14
N THR A 15 6.40 0.55 16.76
CA THR A 15 6.51 0.87 18.18
C THR A 15 5.75 2.14 18.55
N GLN A 16 5.98 3.25 17.83
CA GLN A 16 5.29 4.52 18.11
C GLN A 16 3.79 4.46 17.82
N ASP A 17 3.38 3.76 16.75
CA ASP A 17 1.96 3.59 16.43
C ASP A 17 1.22 2.77 17.50
N PHE A 18 1.91 1.77 18.07
CA PHE A 18 1.35 0.94 19.13
C PHE A 18 1.21 1.73 20.44
N GLU A 19 2.22 2.51 20.82
CA GLU A 19 2.09 3.41 21.98
C GLU A 19 0.95 4.42 21.77
N GLY A 20 0.83 5.01 20.57
CA GLY A 20 -0.28 5.91 20.24
C GLY A 20 -1.67 5.25 20.34
N LEU A 21 -1.79 3.99 19.92
CA LEU A 21 -3.02 3.22 20.12
C LEU A 21 -3.31 3.06 21.61
N LEU A 22 -2.31 2.71 22.43
CA LEU A 22 -2.50 2.53 23.87
C LEU A 22 -2.92 3.84 24.55
N ASP A 23 -2.36 4.97 24.14
CA ASP A 23 -2.75 6.29 24.63
C ASP A 23 -4.21 6.59 24.30
N GLN A 24 -4.64 6.39 23.04
CA GLN A 24 -6.01 6.62 22.60
C GLN A 24 -7.02 5.73 23.34
N VAL A 25 -6.70 4.45 23.50
CA VAL A 25 -7.53 3.50 24.25
C VAL A 25 -7.64 3.92 25.71
N SER A 26 -6.50 4.25 26.35
CA SER A 26 -6.47 4.67 27.75
C SER A 26 -7.27 5.94 27.97
N GLN A 27 -7.12 6.93 27.08
CA GLN A 27 -7.91 8.18 27.14
C GLN A 27 -9.40 7.91 26.99
N SER A 28 -9.80 7.11 26.00
CA SER A 28 -11.21 6.78 25.75
C SER A 28 -11.86 6.11 26.97
N VAL A 29 -11.15 5.18 27.61
CA VAL A 29 -11.66 4.47 28.79
C VAL A 29 -11.66 5.37 30.03
N LEU A 30 -10.64 6.18 30.24
CA LEU A 30 -10.52 7.04 31.42
C LEU A 30 -11.48 8.25 31.38
N GLN A 31 -11.82 8.75 30.19
CA GLN A 31 -12.75 9.86 30.03
C GLN A 31 -14.22 9.43 30.11
N ALA A 32 -14.51 8.15 29.95
CA ALA A 32 -15.86 7.64 30.01
C ALA A 32 -16.42 7.67 31.45
N GLN A 33 -17.70 8.00 31.57
CA GLN A 33 -18.39 8.08 32.85
C GLN A 33 -18.45 6.72 33.54
N ALA A 34 -18.23 6.70 34.86
CA ALA A 34 -18.38 5.51 35.68
C ALA A 34 -19.78 4.90 35.52
N GLY A 35 -19.84 3.59 35.27
CA GLY A 35 -21.08 2.86 34.96
C GLY A 35 -21.51 2.90 33.49
N ARG A 36 -20.85 3.70 32.64
CA ARG A 36 -21.08 3.77 31.19
C ARG A 36 -19.82 3.61 30.34
N VAL A 37 -18.73 3.14 30.94
CA VAL A 37 -17.40 3.00 30.30
C VAL A 37 -17.48 2.32 28.94
N ILE A 38 -18.13 1.17 28.83
CA ILE A 38 -18.22 0.42 27.57
C ILE A 38 -18.99 1.25 26.52
N VAL A 39 -20.19 1.72 26.83
CA VAL A 39 -21.04 2.46 25.88
C VAL A 39 -20.37 3.74 25.39
N GLU A 40 -19.63 4.43 26.25
CA GLU A 40 -19.00 5.71 25.90
C GLU A 40 -17.61 5.55 25.28
N SER A 41 -16.88 4.44 25.52
CA SER A 41 -15.53 4.24 24.99
C SER A 41 -15.44 3.26 23.81
N GLU A 42 -16.40 2.34 23.62
CA GLU A 42 -16.26 1.24 22.66
C GLU A 42 -16.03 1.74 21.23
N GLU A 43 -16.81 2.71 20.76
CA GLU A 43 -16.69 3.20 19.39
C GLU A 43 -15.37 3.95 19.15
N LEU A 44 -14.91 4.74 20.13
CA LEU A 44 -13.63 5.43 20.06
C LEU A 44 -12.46 4.44 20.03
N VAL A 45 -12.54 3.39 20.85
CA VAL A 45 -11.55 2.29 20.84
C VAL A 45 -11.59 1.54 19.52
N ARG A 46 -12.78 1.30 18.96
CA ARG A 46 -12.96 0.63 17.68
C ARG A 46 -12.30 1.43 16.55
N GLU A 47 -12.48 2.74 16.52
CA GLU A 47 -11.87 3.64 15.56
C GLU A 47 -10.33 3.62 15.68
N ALA A 48 -9.80 3.79 16.90
CA ALA A 48 -8.36 3.73 17.16
C ALA A 48 -7.73 2.41 16.69
N VAL A 49 -8.38 1.28 16.96
CA VAL A 49 -7.94 -0.04 16.50
C VAL A 49 -8.01 -0.16 14.96
N ALA A 50 -9.04 0.40 14.33
CA ALA A 50 -9.17 0.39 12.87
C ALA A 50 -8.04 1.17 12.20
N GLU A 51 -7.66 2.33 12.74
CA GLU A 51 -6.51 3.10 12.28
C GLU A 51 -5.19 2.32 12.46
N PHE A 52 -4.95 1.78 13.65
CA PHE A 52 -3.74 1.01 13.92
C PHE A 52 -3.60 -0.18 12.95
N ARG A 53 -4.69 -0.91 12.71
CA ARG A 53 -4.73 -2.00 11.72
C ARG A 53 -4.31 -1.52 10.33
N LEU A 54 -4.76 -0.35 9.90
CA LEU A 54 -4.35 0.22 8.61
C LEU A 54 -2.84 0.49 8.56
N ARG A 55 -2.28 1.09 9.62
CA ARG A 55 -0.84 1.38 9.73
C ARG A 55 0.02 0.11 9.69
N VAL A 56 -0.45 -0.97 10.35
CA VAL A 56 0.17 -2.30 10.28
C VAL A 56 0.30 -2.77 8.83
N TYR A 57 -0.79 -2.74 8.06
CA TYR A 57 -0.74 -3.17 6.66
C TYR A 57 0.14 -2.27 5.81
N GLN A 58 0.03 -0.95 5.95
CA GLN A 58 0.84 0.01 5.20
C GLN A 58 2.35 -0.24 5.43
N LYS A 59 2.79 -0.37 6.68
CA LYS A 59 4.20 -0.62 7.02
C LYS A 59 4.66 -2.01 6.59
N ALA A 60 3.84 -3.03 6.77
CA ALA A 60 4.15 -4.39 6.32
C ALA A 60 4.33 -4.47 4.80
N LEU A 61 3.44 -3.82 4.03
CA LEU A 61 3.55 -3.74 2.57
C LEU A 61 4.78 -2.93 2.14
N ALA A 62 5.07 -1.80 2.79
CA ALA A 62 6.26 -1.01 2.51
C ALA A 62 7.56 -1.82 2.71
N ILE A 63 7.67 -2.57 3.80
CA ILE A 63 8.82 -3.46 4.05
C ILE A 63 8.92 -4.53 2.95
N ARG A 64 7.80 -5.12 2.56
CA ARG A 64 7.75 -6.13 1.50
C ARG A 64 8.25 -5.57 0.17
N VAL A 65 7.72 -4.42 -0.26
CA VAL A 65 8.12 -3.73 -1.50
C VAL A 65 9.59 -3.35 -1.47
N GLN A 66 10.13 -2.83 -0.37
CA GLN A 66 11.56 -2.52 -0.25
C GLN A 66 12.44 -3.76 -0.38
N THR A 67 11.97 -4.91 0.12
CA THR A 67 12.72 -6.17 0.09
C THR A 67 12.69 -6.82 -1.29
N GLU A 68 11.54 -6.76 -1.96
CA GLU A 68 11.33 -7.34 -3.31
C GLU A 68 11.81 -6.40 -4.43
N GLY A 69 11.81 -5.08 -4.20
CA GLY A 69 12.19 -4.04 -5.16
C GLY A 69 13.66 -4.06 -5.60
N SER A 70 14.52 -4.85 -4.93
CA SER A 70 15.88 -5.16 -5.42
C SER A 70 15.86 -6.03 -6.68
N ALA A 71 14.75 -6.72 -6.99
CA ALA A 71 14.63 -7.58 -8.16
C ALA A 71 14.34 -6.82 -9.48
N PHE A 72 14.03 -5.52 -9.43
CA PHE A 72 13.89 -4.67 -10.62
C PHE A 72 15.07 -3.70 -10.73
N SER A 73 16.23 -4.22 -11.12
CA SER A 73 17.34 -3.39 -11.61
C SER A 73 17.14 -3.16 -13.11
N PRO A 74 16.90 -1.93 -13.59
CA PRO A 74 16.90 -1.63 -15.03
C PRO A 74 18.33 -1.63 -15.64
N SER A 75 19.32 -2.18 -14.95
CA SER A 75 20.71 -2.29 -15.42
C SER A 75 20.95 -3.64 -16.09
N GLY A 76 20.24 -3.89 -17.18
CA GLY A 76 20.38 -5.12 -17.99
C GLY A 76 20.10 -4.93 -19.48
N GLY A 77 20.13 -3.70 -19.99
CA GLY A 77 19.79 -3.40 -21.39
C GLY A 77 20.21 -2.00 -21.82
N GLY A 78 21.48 -1.67 -21.55
CA GLY A 78 22.06 -0.34 -21.80
C GLY A 78 23.13 -0.30 -22.89
N GLU A 79 23.35 -1.36 -23.67
CA GLU A 79 24.07 -1.21 -24.95
C GLU A 79 23.05 -0.94 -26.06
N ARG A 80 22.51 0.28 -26.06
CA ARG A 80 22.00 0.90 -27.28
C ARG A 80 23.20 1.37 -28.10
N GLY A 81 23.80 0.41 -28.80
CA GLY A 81 24.85 0.63 -29.77
C GLY A 81 24.71 -0.38 -30.90
N ASN A 82 23.82 -0.07 -31.85
CA ASN A 82 23.79 -0.65 -33.20
C ASN A 82 23.15 -2.05 -33.39
N THR A 83 21.82 -2.17 -33.28
CA THR A 83 21.07 -2.99 -34.24
C THR A 83 19.73 -2.34 -34.58
N MET A 84 19.63 -1.94 -35.84
CA MET A 84 18.49 -1.32 -36.49
C MET A 84 17.38 -2.39 -36.64
N ALA A 85 16.57 -2.61 -35.61
CA ALA A 85 15.37 -3.43 -35.72
C ALA A 85 14.27 -2.60 -36.40
N LYS A 86 14.14 -2.83 -37.70
CA LYS A 86 13.10 -2.30 -38.60
C LYS A 86 11.71 -2.44 -37.96
N GLN A 87 11.19 -1.38 -37.35
CA GLN A 87 9.79 -1.29 -36.98
C GLN A 87 8.96 -1.40 -38.26
N ARG A 88 8.07 -2.39 -38.32
CA ARG A 88 7.12 -2.56 -39.42
C ARG A 88 6.18 -1.35 -39.39
N PRO A 89 5.93 -0.67 -40.52
CA PRO A 89 4.94 0.40 -40.54
C PRO A 89 3.57 -0.19 -40.19
N SER A 90 2.85 0.53 -39.34
CA SER A 90 1.44 0.32 -39.03
C SER A 90 0.65 0.38 -40.34
N ALA A 91 0.39 -0.77 -40.95
CA ALA A 91 -0.48 -0.86 -42.10
C ALA A 91 -1.92 -0.89 -41.58
N SER A 92 -2.52 0.30 -41.42
CA SER A 92 -3.90 0.63 -41.80
C SER A 92 -4.42 1.82 -41.00
N ASP A 93 -4.01 3.04 -41.37
CA ASP A 93 -4.91 4.18 -41.29
C ASP A 93 -6.00 3.95 -42.34
N VAL A 94 -7.12 3.34 -41.93
CA VAL A 94 -8.30 3.28 -42.78
C VAL A 94 -9.09 4.56 -42.53
N SER A 95 -9.17 5.39 -43.57
CA SER A 95 -9.93 6.64 -43.57
C SER A 95 -11.41 6.39 -43.23
N ASP A 96 -11.95 7.23 -42.35
CA ASP A 96 -13.31 7.20 -41.79
C ASP A 96 -14.37 7.72 -42.79
N ASP A 97 -14.36 7.20 -44.02
CA ASP A 97 -15.21 7.69 -45.12
C ASP A 97 -15.97 6.58 -45.87
N GLN A 98 -16.21 5.44 -45.20
CA GLN A 98 -17.00 4.32 -45.76
C GLN A 98 -18.04 3.80 -44.77
N ARG A 99 -18.82 4.71 -44.15
CA ARG A 99 -20.06 4.31 -43.46
C ARG A 99 -21.22 4.35 -44.46
N PRO A 100 -21.71 3.21 -44.98
CA PRO A 100 -22.91 3.22 -45.80
C PRO A 100 -24.10 3.69 -44.94
N ARG A 101 -24.75 4.77 -45.36
CA ARG A 101 -26.04 5.19 -44.81
C ARG A 101 -27.11 4.24 -45.35
N GLY A 102 -27.49 3.27 -44.52
CA GLY A 102 -28.69 2.45 -44.76
C GLY A 102 -29.94 3.31 -44.59
N HIS A 103 -30.76 3.30 -45.63
CA HIS A 103 -32.14 3.78 -45.66
C HIS A 103 -33.09 2.81 -44.95
#